data_AF-A0AAD4CBL4-F1
#
_entry.id   AF-A0AAD4CBL4-F1
#
_cell.length_a   1.000
_cell.length_b   1.000
_cell.length_c   1.000
_cell.angle_alpha   90.00
_cell.angle_beta   90.00
_cell.angle_gamma   90.00
#
_symmetry.space_group_name_H-M   'P 1'
#
loop_
_entity.id
_entity.type
_entity.pdbx_description
1 polymer ?
#
loop_
_entity_poly.entity_id
_entity_poly.type
_entity_poly.pdbx_seq_one_letter_code
_entity_poly.pdbx_strand_id
1 'polypeptide(L)'
;MNSRITSRSTTETRDSNLEAHNGLDPVDGLTEHVTHDTLLTQEEITLYSKLESSGALRNILSSPEIDSTRPFLDHDLRKAIETLNASTAAIQRQTEILTSQCENLNRQISLEDEREGIQSRDLRRLRQKHESGRQNTAAASSDLARDVESRLKSESDKVTMEGKRILSSLAGRLKEDDRVLADLERLASGIESTSDDASIIKKTSNFGTLLSQLVSEEIQVRLDRLYLESLQTSLGDTSFGSSEAHEGEALVALEGEMESLYPEIDILAEVSTKQQFSEPVLRELQHHHGQLRMASHNRLDYILDIVTEMALSTESLTKALKDRESFCGALESFASTYRTEIGDQFLEQSSARRETLRRRSTQVVPTPFSENHIAAHPESQTLASLLRRVGLSFESVFQSEEEDGGVHALSDKREDMVECLRNYGIAADSPLIAEALSTDQAGRLLSSSLHATSNSEVSLSDMDHDRKLTDLESQLGLIQKGIERLDLDAVYRRDKNQEKFMERWS
;
A
#
# COMPACT_ATOMS: atom_id res chain seq x y z
N MET A 1 -7.49 -20.74 57.64
CA MET A 1 -8.04 -20.16 58.87
C MET A 1 -9.46 -20.68 59.03
N ASN A 2 -9.67 -21.50 60.07
CA ASN A 2 -10.87 -21.80 60.88
C ASN A 2 -12.24 -21.85 60.14
N SER A 3 -13.04 -22.91 60.23
CA SER A 3 -13.58 -23.44 61.49
C SER A 3 -14.11 -24.89 61.36
N ARG A 4 -13.87 -25.64 62.44
CA ARG A 4 -14.52 -26.91 62.84
C ARG A 4 -15.91 -26.64 63.43
N ILE A 5 -16.89 -27.53 63.19
CA ILE A 5 -18.01 -27.83 64.09
C ILE A 5 -18.34 -29.33 63.92
N THR A 6 -17.77 -30.26 64.71
CA THR A 6 -18.34 -30.93 65.91
C THR A 6 -19.77 -31.51 65.80
N SER A 7 -19.81 -32.84 65.62
CA SER A 7 -20.40 -33.86 66.51
C SER A 7 -21.87 -33.78 66.94
N ARG A 8 -22.64 -34.83 66.60
CA ARG A 8 -23.59 -35.46 67.54
C ARG A 8 -23.85 -36.93 67.17
N SER A 9 -23.19 -37.82 67.90
CA SER A 9 -23.55 -39.24 68.02
C SER A 9 -24.52 -39.41 69.17
N THR A 10 -25.57 -40.21 69.00
CA THR A 10 -26.35 -40.79 70.10
C THR A 10 -26.59 -42.25 69.77
N THR A 11 -25.87 -43.11 70.48
CA THR A 11 -26.03 -44.56 70.54
C THR A 11 -26.89 -44.93 71.75
N GLU A 12 -27.67 -46.00 71.56
CA GLU A 12 -28.06 -47.02 72.54
C GLU A 12 -28.73 -46.61 73.86
N THR A 13 -29.88 -47.25 74.15
CA THR A 13 -29.87 -48.43 75.02
C THR A 13 -31.21 -49.18 74.97
N ARG A 14 -31.09 -50.50 74.80
CA ARG A 14 -32.09 -51.55 74.89
C ARG A 14 -32.15 -52.08 76.34
N ASP A 15 -33.13 -52.96 76.57
CA ASP A 15 -33.33 -53.83 77.75
C ASP A 15 -34.06 -53.16 78.92
N SER A 16 -35.04 -53.76 79.58
CA SER A 16 -35.50 -55.16 79.65
C SER A 16 -36.82 -55.19 80.43
N ASN A 17 -37.74 -56.10 80.09
CA ASN A 17 -38.26 -57.08 81.05
C ASN A 17 -39.22 -58.08 80.40
N LEU A 18 -38.87 -59.35 80.64
CA LEU A 18 -39.55 -60.59 80.31
C LEU A 18 -40.49 -60.99 81.47
N GLU A 19 -41.44 -61.87 81.15
CA GLU A 19 -42.06 -62.88 82.04
C GLU A 19 -43.03 -62.40 83.13
N ALA A 20 -44.12 -63.09 83.50
CA ALA A 20 -44.79 -64.30 83.03
C ALA A 20 -46.15 -64.44 83.76
N HIS A 21 -46.98 -65.36 83.25
CA HIS A 21 -48.07 -66.08 83.93
C HIS A 21 -49.46 -65.45 84.06
N ASN A 22 -50.29 -65.79 83.06
CA ASN A 22 -51.53 -66.58 83.19
C ASN A 22 -52.13 -66.72 84.59
N GLY A 23 -53.23 -66.02 84.81
CA GLY A 23 -54.35 -66.41 85.67
C GLY A 23 -55.64 -66.03 84.97
N LEU A 24 -56.43 -67.03 84.55
CA LEU A 24 -57.74 -66.83 83.94
C LEU A 24 -58.70 -66.17 84.95
N ASP A 25 -59.26 -65.01 84.61
CA ASP A 25 -60.55 -64.55 85.13
C ASP A 25 -61.47 -64.23 83.93
N PRO A 26 -62.56 -64.99 83.71
CA PRO A 26 -63.42 -64.84 82.53
C PRO A 26 -64.45 -63.71 82.67
N VAL A 27 -64.08 -62.59 83.31
CA VAL A 27 -65.01 -61.47 83.60
C VAL A 27 -64.47 -60.11 83.11
N ASP A 28 -63.19 -59.98 82.78
CA ASP A 28 -62.61 -58.72 82.27
C ASP A 28 -62.77 -58.52 80.75
N GLY A 29 -63.27 -59.52 80.01
CA GLY A 29 -63.49 -59.40 78.55
C GLY A 29 -64.72 -58.60 78.13
N LEU A 30 -65.68 -58.36 79.05
CA LEU A 30 -66.94 -57.67 78.71
C LEU A 30 -66.88 -56.14 78.87
N THR A 31 -65.96 -55.61 79.66
CA THR A 31 -65.89 -54.18 79.98
C THR A 31 -64.99 -53.39 79.02
N GLU A 32 -64.08 -54.05 78.30
CA GLU A 32 -63.20 -53.43 77.29
C GLU A 32 -63.87 -53.27 75.91
N HIS A 33 -65.03 -53.90 75.68
CA HIS A 33 -65.79 -53.83 74.43
C HIS A 33 -66.99 -52.86 74.48
N VAL A 34 -67.14 -52.08 75.56
CA VAL A 34 -68.17 -51.04 75.66
C VAL A 34 -67.56 -49.67 75.35
N THR A 35 -67.37 -49.39 74.07
CA THR A 35 -67.00 -48.05 73.55
C THR A 35 -68.25 -47.26 73.15
N HIS A 36 -68.14 -45.94 72.99
CA HIS A 36 -69.27 -45.02 72.79
C HIS A 36 -70.18 -45.33 71.57
N ASP A 37 -69.72 -46.21 70.67
CA ASP A 37 -70.44 -46.73 69.50
C ASP A 37 -71.29 -47.99 69.81
N THR A 38 -71.20 -48.54 71.04
CA THR A 38 -71.99 -49.69 71.53
C THR A 38 -73.02 -49.31 72.60
N LEU A 39 -73.08 -48.02 72.94
CA LEU A 39 -74.14 -47.43 73.77
C LEU A 39 -75.29 -47.01 72.86
N LEU A 40 -76.44 -47.68 72.96
CA LEU A 40 -77.63 -47.31 72.21
C LEU A 40 -78.01 -45.85 72.50
N THR A 41 -78.06 -45.03 71.46
CA THR A 41 -78.54 -43.65 71.56
C THR A 41 -80.04 -43.61 71.84
N GLN A 42 -80.55 -42.50 72.41
CA GLN A 42 -81.95 -42.38 72.84
C GLN A 42 -82.95 -42.67 71.70
N GLU A 43 -82.62 -42.31 70.47
CA GLU A 43 -83.42 -42.61 69.28
C GLU A 43 -83.40 -44.11 68.93
N GLU A 44 -82.26 -44.78 69.08
CA GLU A 44 -82.11 -46.21 68.85
C GLU A 44 -82.84 -47.05 69.90
N ILE A 45 -82.92 -46.63 71.17
CA ILE A 45 -83.78 -47.27 72.18
C ILE A 45 -85.26 -47.18 71.80
N THR A 46 -85.69 -46.03 71.24
CA THR A 46 -87.08 -45.89 70.78
C THR A 46 -87.37 -46.73 69.53
N LEU A 47 -86.36 -46.95 68.68
CA LEU A 47 -86.45 -47.87 67.55
C LEU A 47 -86.45 -49.33 68.03
N TYR A 48 -85.59 -49.69 68.98
CA TYR A 48 -85.51 -51.04 69.54
C TYR A 48 -86.83 -51.46 70.21
N SER A 49 -87.42 -50.57 71.00
CA SER A 49 -88.73 -50.81 71.64
C SER A 49 -89.90 -50.83 70.65
N LYS A 50 -89.86 -50.04 69.57
CA LYS A 50 -90.81 -50.17 68.44
C LYS A 50 -90.62 -51.46 67.63
N LEU A 51 -89.40 -51.96 67.51
CA LEU A 51 -89.06 -53.20 66.79
C LEU A 51 -89.36 -54.46 67.62
N GLU A 52 -89.30 -54.35 68.94
CA GLU A 52 -89.72 -55.38 69.91
C GLU A 52 -91.26 -55.47 69.98
N SER A 53 -91.95 -54.33 70.09
CA SER A 53 -93.43 -54.28 70.10
C SER A 53 -94.09 -54.66 68.77
N SER A 54 -93.36 -54.60 67.66
CA SER A 54 -93.81 -55.06 66.33
C SER A 54 -93.39 -56.50 65.98
N GLY A 55 -92.66 -57.19 66.87
CA GLY A 55 -92.25 -58.60 66.70
C GLY A 55 -91.22 -58.86 65.59
N ALA A 56 -90.73 -57.83 64.88
CA ALA A 56 -89.78 -57.95 63.78
C ALA A 56 -88.36 -58.33 64.24
N LEU A 57 -88.01 -58.03 65.50
CA LEU A 57 -86.70 -58.36 66.11
C LEU A 57 -86.45 -59.87 66.18
N ARG A 58 -87.51 -60.66 66.37
CA ARG A 58 -87.42 -62.12 66.43
C ARG A 58 -87.13 -62.77 65.06
N ASN A 59 -87.45 -62.08 63.96
CA ASN A 59 -87.14 -62.54 62.60
C ASN A 59 -85.70 -62.22 62.17
N ILE A 60 -85.11 -61.14 62.69
CA ILE A 60 -83.71 -60.77 62.41
C ILE A 60 -82.74 -61.64 63.24
N LEU A 61 -83.08 -61.94 64.49
CA LEU A 61 -82.27 -62.84 65.34
C LEU A 61 -82.39 -64.32 64.93
N SER A 62 -83.41 -64.69 64.14
CA SER A 62 -83.58 -66.07 63.64
C SER A 62 -83.07 -66.26 62.21
N SER A 63 -82.42 -65.26 61.60
CA SER A 63 -81.82 -65.42 60.26
C SER A 63 -80.49 -66.19 60.35
N PRO A 64 -80.32 -67.30 59.62
CA PRO A 64 -79.18 -68.20 59.74
C PRO A 64 -77.88 -67.70 59.05
N GLU A 65 -77.83 -66.43 58.62
CA GLU A 65 -76.67 -65.88 57.89
C GLU A 65 -75.63 -65.22 58.80
N ILE A 66 -75.96 -64.93 60.07
CA ILE A 66 -75.04 -64.26 61.02
C ILE A 66 -74.03 -65.25 61.64
N ASP A 67 -74.36 -66.54 61.69
CA ASP A 67 -73.45 -67.61 62.18
C ASP A 67 -72.50 -68.14 61.09
N SER A 68 -72.48 -67.53 59.90
CA SER A 68 -71.66 -67.99 58.76
C SER A 68 -70.22 -67.42 58.74
N THR A 69 -69.76 -66.81 59.83
CA THR A 69 -68.32 -66.56 60.03
C THR A 69 -67.65 -67.82 60.52
N ARG A 70 -67.15 -68.63 59.57
CA ARG A 70 -66.28 -69.78 59.83
C ARG A 70 -65.15 -69.37 60.81
N PRO A 71 -64.95 -70.08 61.94
CA PRO A 71 -63.85 -69.77 62.84
C PRO A 71 -62.52 -69.94 62.09
N PHE A 72 -61.67 -68.91 62.14
CA PHE A 72 -60.36 -68.93 61.52
C PHE A 72 -59.59 -70.18 61.96
N LEU A 73 -59.22 -71.05 61.02
CA LEU A 73 -58.36 -72.19 61.34
C LEU A 73 -56.95 -71.67 61.63
N ASP A 74 -56.30 -72.25 62.64
CA ASP A 74 -54.92 -71.91 63.05
C ASP A 74 -53.92 -72.00 61.87
N HIS A 75 -54.19 -72.87 60.89
CA HIS A 75 -53.41 -72.97 59.66
C HIS A 75 -53.57 -71.75 58.73
N ASP A 76 -54.77 -71.19 58.61
CA ASP A 76 -55.05 -70.01 57.78
C ASP A 76 -54.41 -68.76 58.41
N LEU A 77 -54.39 -68.66 59.74
CA LEU A 77 -53.65 -67.63 60.47
C LEU A 77 -52.15 -67.77 60.28
N ARG A 78 -51.60 -68.99 60.39
CA ARG A 78 -50.17 -69.24 60.16
C ARG A 78 -49.75 -68.89 58.72
N LYS A 79 -50.57 -69.24 57.73
CA LYS A 79 -50.35 -68.88 56.33
C LYS A 79 -50.44 -67.36 56.10
N ALA A 80 -51.40 -66.67 56.73
CA ALA A 80 -51.50 -65.22 56.67
C ALA A 80 -50.30 -64.51 57.33
N ILE A 81 -49.78 -65.06 58.42
CA ILE A 81 -48.55 -64.56 59.07
C ILE A 81 -47.33 -64.81 58.18
N GLU A 82 -47.23 -65.99 57.54
CA GLU A 82 -46.14 -66.29 56.61
C GLU A 82 -46.19 -65.39 55.36
N THR A 83 -47.37 -65.14 54.78
CA THR A 83 -47.52 -64.22 53.64
C THR A 83 -47.29 -62.78 54.04
N LEU A 84 -47.74 -62.35 55.22
CA LEU A 84 -47.44 -61.02 55.76
C LEU A 84 -45.95 -60.85 56.01
N ASN A 85 -45.27 -61.83 56.62
CA ASN A 85 -43.82 -61.79 56.83
C ASN A 85 -43.06 -61.80 55.51
N ALA A 86 -43.50 -62.58 54.52
CA ALA A 86 -42.92 -62.55 53.18
C ALA A 86 -43.11 -61.18 52.49
N SER A 87 -44.28 -60.57 52.64
CA SER A 87 -44.59 -59.22 52.15
C SER A 87 -43.74 -58.16 52.85
N THR A 88 -43.67 -58.19 54.18
CA THR A 88 -42.84 -57.29 54.98
C THR A 88 -41.36 -57.43 54.63
N ALA A 89 -40.85 -58.65 54.44
CA ALA A 89 -39.49 -58.89 54.00
C ALA A 89 -39.24 -58.39 52.56
N ALA A 90 -40.23 -58.50 51.66
CA ALA A 90 -40.15 -57.96 50.31
C ALA A 90 -40.14 -56.42 50.31
N ILE A 91 -41.02 -55.80 51.10
CA ILE A 91 -41.08 -54.35 51.29
C ILE A 91 -39.76 -53.85 51.90
N GLN A 92 -39.22 -54.54 52.89
CA GLN A 92 -37.97 -54.17 53.53
C GLN A 92 -36.79 -54.20 52.54
N ARG A 93 -36.69 -55.24 51.72
CA ARG A 93 -35.71 -55.28 50.61
C ARG A 93 -35.93 -54.15 49.60
N GLN A 94 -37.17 -53.83 49.25
CA GLN A 94 -37.47 -52.71 48.36
C GLN A 94 -37.08 -51.37 48.98
N THR A 95 -37.29 -51.17 50.28
CA THR A 95 -36.87 -49.95 50.97
C THR A 95 -35.35 -49.84 51.07
N GLU A 96 -34.64 -50.95 51.29
CA GLU A 96 -33.16 -51.00 51.26
C GLU A 96 -32.62 -50.66 49.87
N ILE A 97 -33.25 -51.18 48.80
CA ILE A 97 -32.88 -50.84 47.43
C ILE A 97 -33.14 -49.35 47.15
N LEU A 98 -34.34 -48.83 47.48
CA LEU A 98 -34.68 -47.42 47.26
C LEU A 98 -33.79 -46.46 48.05
N THR A 99 -33.49 -46.78 49.31
CA THR A 99 -32.57 -45.95 50.12
C THR A 99 -31.17 -45.95 49.54
N SER A 100 -30.66 -47.10 49.08
CA SER A 100 -29.37 -47.18 48.38
C SER A 100 -29.36 -46.38 47.06
N GLN A 101 -30.46 -46.39 46.31
CA GLN A 101 -30.63 -45.61 45.09
C GLN A 101 -30.69 -44.11 45.38
N CYS A 102 -31.43 -43.68 46.40
CA CYS A 102 -31.49 -42.29 46.85
C CYS A 102 -30.11 -41.80 47.33
N GLU A 103 -29.36 -42.60 48.07
CA GLU A 103 -27.99 -42.25 48.48
C GLU A 103 -27.06 -42.09 47.28
N ASN A 104 -27.13 -42.99 46.29
CA ASN A 104 -26.32 -42.90 45.09
C ASN A 104 -26.68 -41.68 44.23
N LEU A 105 -27.98 -41.37 44.08
CA LEU A 105 -28.44 -40.16 43.39
C LEU A 105 -27.95 -38.89 44.11
N ASN A 106 -28.05 -38.83 45.44
CA ASN A 106 -27.53 -37.70 46.22
C ASN A 106 -26.01 -37.53 46.07
N ARG A 107 -25.25 -38.63 46.04
CA ARG A 107 -23.81 -38.59 45.75
C ARG A 107 -23.53 -38.08 44.34
N GLN A 108 -24.32 -38.51 43.35
CA GLN A 108 -24.18 -38.06 41.96
C GLN A 108 -24.50 -36.56 41.81
N ILE A 109 -25.58 -36.08 42.41
CA ILE A 109 -25.94 -34.66 42.43
C ILE A 109 -24.83 -33.84 43.09
N SER A 110 -24.29 -34.30 44.22
CA SER A 110 -23.18 -33.59 44.90
C SER A 110 -21.92 -33.49 44.03
N LEU A 111 -21.59 -34.57 43.30
CA LEU A 111 -20.47 -34.57 42.36
C LEU A 111 -20.72 -33.68 41.14
N GLU A 112 -21.97 -33.61 40.68
CA GLU A 112 -22.39 -32.74 39.58
C GLU A 112 -22.29 -31.26 39.99
N ASP A 113 -22.77 -30.90 41.18
CA ASP A 113 -22.65 -29.56 41.75
C ASP A 113 -21.18 -29.12 41.91
N GLU A 114 -20.31 -30.02 42.39
CA GLU A 114 -18.87 -29.74 42.47
C GLU A 114 -18.26 -29.52 41.08
N ARG A 115 -18.65 -30.36 40.10
CA ARG A 115 -18.18 -30.25 38.72
C ARG A 115 -18.66 -28.96 38.06
N GLU A 116 -19.92 -28.57 38.27
CA GLU A 116 -20.48 -27.31 37.77
C GLU A 116 -19.81 -26.10 38.45
N GLY A 117 -19.54 -26.19 39.75
CA GLY A 117 -18.80 -25.17 40.49
C GLY A 117 -17.39 -24.94 39.94
N ILE A 118 -16.67 -26.03 39.64
CA ILE A 118 -15.34 -25.97 39.00
C ILE A 118 -15.45 -25.37 37.59
N GLN A 119 -16.39 -25.84 36.77
CA GLN A 119 -16.59 -25.34 35.40
C GLN A 119 -16.95 -23.85 35.39
N SER A 120 -17.86 -23.40 36.25
CA SER A 120 -18.27 -22.00 36.38
C SER A 120 -17.09 -21.10 36.77
N ARG A 121 -16.24 -21.57 37.69
CA ARG A 121 -15.01 -20.85 38.07
C ARG A 121 -14.02 -20.76 36.92
N ASP A 122 -13.80 -21.85 36.20
CA ASP A 122 -12.85 -21.88 35.08
C ASP A 122 -13.35 -21.05 33.90
N LEU A 123 -14.65 -21.08 33.60
CA LEU A 123 -15.29 -20.22 32.61
C LEU A 123 -15.13 -18.73 32.97
N ARG A 124 -15.31 -18.37 34.25
CA ARG A 124 -15.10 -17.01 34.75
C ARG A 124 -13.65 -16.56 34.60
N ARG A 125 -12.68 -17.42 34.96
CA ARG A 125 -11.25 -17.17 34.77
C ARG A 125 -10.90 -16.97 33.29
N LEU A 126 -11.46 -17.81 32.41
CA LEU A 126 -11.24 -17.69 30.98
C LEU A 126 -11.81 -16.38 30.42
N ARG A 127 -13.02 -15.99 30.82
CA ARG A 127 -13.63 -14.70 30.44
C ARG A 127 -12.78 -13.52 30.94
N GLN A 128 -12.31 -13.56 32.19
CA GLN A 128 -11.45 -12.51 32.74
C GLN A 128 -10.11 -12.41 32.00
N LYS A 129 -9.49 -13.55 31.66
CA LYS A 129 -8.25 -13.57 30.87
C LYS A 129 -8.47 -13.02 29.46
N HIS A 130 -9.59 -13.36 28.82
CA HIS A 130 -9.94 -12.84 27.50
C HIS A 130 -10.20 -11.33 27.54
N GLU A 131 -10.94 -10.84 28.53
CA GLU A 131 -11.23 -9.41 28.68
C GLU A 131 -9.96 -8.59 28.97
N SER A 132 -9.12 -9.05 29.90
CA SER A 132 -7.82 -8.41 30.17
C SER A 132 -6.88 -8.47 28.95
N GLY A 133 -6.89 -9.57 28.20
CA GLY A 133 -6.18 -9.68 26.93
C GLY A 133 -6.66 -8.64 25.91
N ARG A 134 -7.97 -8.51 25.72
CA ARG A 134 -8.58 -7.51 24.82
C ARG A 134 -8.26 -6.07 25.24
N GLN A 135 -8.31 -5.78 26.54
CA GLN A 135 -7.97 -4.47 27.06
C GLN A 135 -6.49 -4.15 26.84
N ASN A 136 -5.60 -5.11 27.07
CA ASN A 136 -4.17 -4.95 26.80
C ASN A 136 -3.90 -4.75 25.30
N THR A 137 -4.54 -5.51 24.41
CA THR A 137 -4.36 -5.32 22.96
C THR A 137 -4.92 -3.99 22.48
N ALA A 138 -6.05 -3.54 23.02
CA ALA A 138 -6.64 -2.23 22.70
C ALA A 138 -5.75 -1.08 23.19
N ALA A 139 -5.19 -1.19 24.41
CA ALA A 139 -4.25 -0.22 24.94
C ALA A 139 -2.96 -0.16 24.09
N ALA A 140 -2.37 -1.31 23.76
CA ALA A 140 -1.19 -1.39 22.90
C ALA A 140 -1.44 -0.84 21.49
N SER A 141 -2.62 -1.08 20.92
CA SER A 141 -3.05 -0.52 19.63
C SER A 141 -3.18 1.01 19.71
N SER A 142 -3.81 1.54 20.76
CA SER A 142 -3.92 3.00 20.96
C SER A 142 -2.55 3.66 21.17
N ASP A 143 -1.64 3.00 21.88
CA ASP A 143 -0.29 3.50 22.11
C ASP A 143 0.53 3.52 20.82
N LEU A 144 0.43 2.47 20.00
CA LEU A 144 1.06 2.42 18.68
C LEU A 144 0.49 3.48 17.75
N ALA A 145 -0.84 3.68 17.73
CA ALA A 145 -1.48 4.71 16.93
C ALA A 145 -0.95 6.10 17.31
N ARG A 146 -0.81 6.39 18.61
CA ARG A 146 -0.26 7.66 19.12
C ARG A 146 1.22 7.84 18.77
N ASP A 147 2.03 6.79 18.84
CA ASP A 147 3.44 6.83 18.41
C ASP A 147 3.52 7.18 16.92
N VAL A 148 2.74 6.50 16.07
CA VAL A 148 2.68 6.78 14.63
C VAL A 148 2.23 8.21 14.35
N GLU A 149 1.19 8.71 15.02
CA GLU A 149 0.72 10.09 14.87
C GLU A 149 1.81 11.10 15.27
N SER A 150 2.49 10.86 16.38
CA SER A 150 3.58 11.73 16.85
C SER A 150 4.77 11.75 15.88
N ARG A 151 5.14 10.59 15.32
CA ARG A 151 6.19 10.45 14.31
C ARG A 151 5.79 11.14 13.01
N LEU A 152 4.57 10.91 12.54
CA LEU A 152 4.04 11.52 11.34
C LEU A 152 4.03 13.05 11.45
N LYS A 153 3.62 13.58 12.60
CA LYS A 153 3.68 15.02 12.88
C LYS A 153 5.12 15.52 12.89
N SER A 154 6.04 14.80 13.53
CA SER A 154 7.45 15.19 13.58
C SER A 154 8.13 15.20 12.19
N GLU A 155 7.85 14.20 11.35
CA GLU A 155 8.38 14.17 9.98
C GLU A 155 7.69 15.21 9.09
N SER A 156 6.40 15.48 9.28
CA SER A 156 5.71 16.58 8.60
C SER A 156 6.34 17.94 8.96
N ASP A 157 6.56 18.20 10.25
CA ASP A 157 7.21 19.44 10.71
C ASP A 157 8.63 19.56 10.13
N LYS A 158 9.40 18.46 10.13
CA LYS A 158 10.73 18.40 9.51
C LYS A 158 10.70 18.69 8.01
N VAL A 159 9.75 18.13 7.27
CA VAL A 159 9.54 18.43 5.84
C VAL A 159 9.26 19.92 5.63
N THR A 160 8.43 20.55 6.47
CA THR A 160 8.16 21.99 6.35
C THR A 160 9.37 22.86 6.67
N MET A 161 10.17 22.49 7.67
CA MET A 161 11.41 23.19 8.01
C MET A 161 12.47 23.05 6.92
N GLU A 162 12.64 21.84 6.40
CA GLU A 162 13.56 21.57 5.31
C GLU A 162 13.11 22.27 4.01
N GLY A 163 11.81 22.30 3.73
CA GLY A 163 11.23 23.09 2.64
C GLY A 163 11.59 24.57 2.75
N LYS A 164 11.45 25.19 3.93
CA LYS A 164 11.87 26.58 4.17
C LYS A 164 13.38 26.77 3.98
N ARG A 165 14.21 25.83 4.43
CA ARG A 165 15.67 25.87 4.25
C ARG A 165 16.07 25.77 2.79
N ILE A 166 15.40 24.92 2.02
CA ILE A 166 15.66 24.77 0.59
C ILE A 166 15.23 26.02 -0.17
N LEU A 167 14.06 26.59 0.14
CA LEU A 167 13.60 27.84 -0.47
C LEU A 167 14.55 29.02 -0.17
N SER A 168 15.07 29.13 1.06
CA SER A 168 16.05 30.18 1.38
C SER A 168 17.38 29.96 0.66
N SER A 169 17.84 28.70 0.56
CA SER A 169 19.04 28.35 -0.21
C SER A 169 18.86 28.62 -1.70
N LEU A 170 17.70 28.31 -2.27
CA LEU A 170 17.36 28.57 -3.67
C LEU A 170 17.33 30.07 -3.96
N ALA A 171 16.67 30.86 -3.11
CA ALA A 171 16.64 32.31 -3.24
C ALA A 171 18.04 32.92 -3.15
N GLY A 172 18.89 32.41 -2.25
CA GLY A 172 20.29 32.83 -2.15
C GLY A 172 21.10 32.50 -3.41
N ARG A 173 20.89 31.31 -3.98
CA ARG A 173 21.58 30.86 -5.20
C ARG A 173 21.13 31.62 -6.43
N LEU A 174 19.82 31.83 -6.63
CA LEU A 174 19.30 32.65 -7.72
C LEU A 174 19.85 34.07 -7.67
N LYS A 175 19.99 34.64 -6.47
CA LYS A 175 20.61 35.97 -6.30
C LYS A 175 22.10 35.99 -6.69
N GLU A 176 22.83 34.91 -6.42
CA GLU A 176 24.22 34.79 -6.84
C GLU A 176 24.31 34.59 -8.36
N ASP A 177 23.45 33.74 -8.92
CA ASP A 177 23.30 33.52 -10.37
C ASP A 177 22.98 34.85 -11.09
N ASP A 178 22.07 35.67 -10.58
CA ASP A 178 21.75 37.00 -11.11
C ASP A 178 22.97 37.94 -11.09
N ARG A 179 23.79 37.86 -10.04
CA ARG A 179 25.02 38.66 -9.92
C ARG A 179 26.06 38.20 -10.94
N VAL A 180 26.23 36.90 -11.09
CA VAL A 180 27.12 36.30 -12.09
C VAL A 180 26.66 36.68 -13.49
N LEU A 181 25.36 36.63 -13.78
CA LEU A 181 24.81 37.07 -15.06
C LEU A 181 25.06 38.55 -15.35
N ALA A 182 24.94 39.42 -14.35
CA ALA A 182 25.29 40.84 -14.51
C ALA A 182 26.80 41.04 -14.79
N ASP A 183 27.66 40.25 -14.15
CA ASP A 183 29.10 40.27 -14.42
C ASP A 183 29.42 39.71 -15.81
N LEU A 184 28.71 38.68 -16.28
CA LEU A 184 28.80 38.13 -17.63
C LEU A 184 28.32 39.13 -18.69
N GLU A 185 27.21 39.85 -18.45
CA GLU A 185 26.72 40.90 -19.33
C GLU A 185 27.78 42.00 -19.50
N ARG A 186 28.41 42.41 -18.39
CA ARG A 186 29.52 43.36 -18.44
C ARG A 186 30.70 42.83 -19.27
N LEU A 187 31.06 41.55 -19.11
CA LEU A 187 32.12 40.91 -19.90
C LEU A 187 31.77 40.85 -21.40
N ALA A 188 30.50 40.54 -21.72
CA ALA A 188 30.00 40.51 -23.08
C ALA A 188 29.97 41.90 -23.73
N SER A 189 29.60 42.94 -22.97
CA SER A 189 29.61 44.34 -23.46
C SER A 189 31.00 44.86 -23.82
N GLY A 190 32.06 44.24 -23.26
CA GLY A 190 33.45 44.57 -23.57
C GLY A 190 33.98 43.92 -24.85
N ILE A 191 33.17 43.12 -25.56
CA ILE A 191 33.53 42.53 -26.85
C ILE A 191 33.39 43.61 -27.92
N GLU A 192 34.50 44.27 -28.27
CA GLU A 192 34.53 45.32 -29.29
C GLU A 192 34.27 44.73 -30.68
N SER A 193 33.43 45.42 -31.47
CA SER A 193 33.19 45.06 -32.87
C SER A 193 34.13 45.83 -33.79
N THR A 194 34.71 45.12 -34.77
CA THR A 194 35.77 45.60 -35.70
C THR A 194 35.24 46.55 -36.78
N SER A 195 34.26 47.39 -36.45
CA SER A 195 33.49 48.17 -37.44
C SER A 195 34.31 49.27 -38.13
N ASP A 196 35.41 49.74 -37.53
CA ASP A 196 36.22 50.83 -38.11
C ASP A 196 37.34 50.34 -39.04
N ASP A 197 37.71 49.06 -38.96
CA ASP A 197 38.87 48.49 -39.68
C ASP A 197 38.71 48.57 -41.20
N ALA A 198 37.49 48.36 -41.72
CA ALA A 198 37.20 48.49 -43.15
C ALA A 198 37.40 49.93 -43.65
N SER A 199 37.13 50.92 -42.79
CA SER A 199 37.34 52.34 -43.06
C SER A 199 38.84 52.65 -43.12
N ILE A 200 39.62 52.08 -42.20
CA ILE A 200 41.07 52.25 -42.10
C ILE A 200 41.78 51.59 -43.30
N ILE A 201 41.38 50.39 -43.70
CA ILE A 201 41.93 49.70 -44.90
C ILE A 201 41.72 50.56 -46.15
N LYS A 202 40.50 51.07 -46.35
CA LYS A 202 40.17 51.90 -47.51
C LYS A 202 40.96 53.21 -47.51
N LYS A 203 41.08 53.88 -46.35
CA LYS A 203 41.88 55.10 -46.20
C LYS A 203 43.37 54.85 -46.48
N THR A 204 43.92 53.76 -45.95
CA THR A 204 45.33 53.37 -46.16
C THR A 204 45.61 53.10 -47.63
N SER A 205 44.72 52.40 -48.32
CA SER A 205 44.84 52.17 -49.77
C SER A 205 44.82 53.48 -50.55
N ASN A 206 43.89 54.38 -50.26
CA ASN A 206 43.75 55.66 -50.94
C ASN A 206 44.95 56.59 -50.68
N PHE A 207 45.47 56.64 -49.45
CA PHE A 207 46.66 57.43 -49.13
C PHE A 207 47.92 56.82 -49.75
N GLY A 208 48.01 55.48 -49.84
CA GLY A 208 49.10 54.80 -50.52
C GLY A 208 49.14 55.12 -52.02
N THR A 209 47.99 55.13 -52.70
CA THR A 209 47.93 55.51 -54.12
C THR A 209 48.27 56.99 -54.33
N LEU A 210 47.79 57.87 -53.46
CA LEU A 210 48.09 59.30 -53.53
C LEU A 210 49.58 59.59 -53.30
N LEU A 211 50.18 58.94 -52.30
CA LEU A 211 51.60 59.09 -52.01
C LEU A 211 52.47 58.56 -53.15
N SER A 212 52.08 57.45 -53.79
CA SER A 212 52.74 56.94 -55.00
C SER A 212 52.74 57.96 -56.14
N GLN A 213 51.59 58.59 -56.41
CA GLN A 213 51.45 59.62 -57.46
C GLN A 213 52.33 60.84 -57.16
N LEU A 214 52.31 61.33 -55.92
CA LEU A 214 53.13 62.48 -55.53
C LEU A 214 54.63 62.18 -55.63
N VAL A 215 55.06 60.96 -55.27
CA VAL A 215 56.46 60.55 -55.38
C VAL A 215 56.88 60.39 -56.84
N SER A 216 56.04 59.82 -57.70
CA SER A 216 56.37 59.70 -59.12
C SER A 216 56.41 61.07 -59.79
N GLU A 217 55.43 61.94 -59.54
CA GLU A 217 55.42 63.32 -60.02
C GLU A 217 56.66 64.11 -59.54
N GLU A 218 57.08 63.96 -58.28
CA GLU A 218 58.28 64.62 -57.77
C GLU A 218 59.54 64.15 -58.52
N ILE A 219 59.70 62.85 -58.71
CA ILE A 219 60.84 62.26 -59.41
C ILE A 219 60.84 62.71 -60.89
N GLN A 220 59.68 62.69 -61.55
CA GLN A 220 59.49 63.15 -62.93
C GLN A 220 59.88 64.61 -63.08
N VAL A 221 59.35 65.51 -62.23
CA VAL A 221 59.66 66.94 -62.26
C VAL A 221 61.13 67.21 -61.97
N ARG A 222 61.77 66.44 -61.08
CA ARG A 222 63.21 66.54 -60.82
C ARG A 222 64.04 66.07 -62.02
N LEU A 223 63.61 65.02 -62.71
CA LEU A 223 64.28 64.51 -63.92
C LEU A 223 64.15 65.52 -65.07
N ASP A 224 62.96 66.04 -65.31
CA ASP A 224 62.69 67.09 -66.30
C ASP A 224 63.56 68.34 -66.02
N ARG A 225 63.64 68.76 -64.76
CA ARG A 225 64.49 69.88 -64.37
C ARG A 225 65.97 69.62 -64.67
N LEU A 226 66.49 68.46 -64.30
CA LEU A 226 67.89 68.09 -64.55
C LEU A 226 68.18 67.98 -66.04
N TYR A 227 67.24 67.43 -66.82
CA TYR A 227 67.32 67.37 -68.27
C TYR A 227 67.42 68.77 -68.88
N LEU A 228 66.53 69.69 -68.50
CA LEU A 228 66.57 71.08 -68.96
C LEU A 228 67.83 71.84 -68.51
N GLU A 229 68.31 71.64 -67.27
CA GLU A 229 69.56 72.25 -66.79
C GLU A 229 70.80 71.70 -67.55
N SER A 230 70.79 70.41 -67.92
CA SER A 230 71.87 69.79 -68.72
C SER A 230 71.90 70.32 -70.16
N LEU A 231 70.74 70.53 -70.78
CA LEU A 231 70.62 71.17 -72.09
C LEU A 231 71.14 72.61 -72.08
N GLN A 232 70.80 73.39 -71.05
CA GLN A 232 71.28 74.77 -70.90
C GLN A 232 72.80 74.84 -70.69
N THR A 233 73.38 73.89 -69.96
CA THR A 233 74.82 73.83 -69.70
C THR A 233 75.59 73.42 -70.97
N SER A 234 75.07 72.47 -71.75
CA SER A 234 75.64 72.06 -73.05
C SER A 234 75.61 73.19 -74.09
N LEU A 235 74.54 74.00 -74.08
CA LEU A 235 74.41 75.19 -74.94
C LEU A 235 75.29 76.37 -74.49
N GLY A 236 75.73 76.39 -73.22
CA GLY A 236 76.63 77.42 -72.66
C GLY A 236 78.11 77.19 -72.95
N ASP A 237 78.51 75.93 -73.20
CA ASP A 237 79.90 75.52 -73.46
C ASP A 237 80.26 75.40 -74.95
N THR A 238 79.35 75.78 -75.85
CA THR A 238 79.54 75.74 -77.31
C THR A 238 80.41 76.89 -77.82
N SER A 239 81.65 76.91 -77.34
CA SER A 239 82.79 77.61 -77.93
C SER A 239 83.81 76.55 -78.35
N PHE A 240 83.54 75.83 -79.44
CA PHE A 240 84.48 75.36 -80.48
C PHE A 240 83.80 74.24 -81.29
N GLY A 241 83.71 74.44 -82.60
CA GLY A 241 82.86 73.66 -83.49
C GLY A 241 83.31 72.23 -83.78
N SER A 242 82.40 71.50 -84.44
CA SER A 242 82.53 70.16 -85.04
C SER A 242 82.00 68.97 -84.21
N SER A 243 80.73 68.96 -83.79
CA SER A 243 80.00 67.69 -83.51
C SER A 243 78.46 67.78 -83.47
N GLU A 244 77.82 68.72 -84.17
CA GLU A 244 76.37 68.95 -84.05
C GLU A 244 75.49 67.77 -84.53
N ALA A 245 75.97 66.93 -85.45
CA ALA A 245 75.19 65.80 -85.98
C ALA A 245 75.10 64.60 -85.02
N HIS A 246 76.08 64.43 -84.12
CA HIS A 246 76.13 63.31 -83.17
C HIS A 246 75.42 63.65 -81.84
N GLU A 247 75.39 64.93 -81.46
CA GLU A 247 74.64 65.41 -80.28
C GLU A 247 73.12 65.31 -80.50
N GLY A 248 72.61 65.63 -81.69
CA GLY A 248 71.18 65.53 -81.97
C GLY A 248 70.61 64.10 -81.90
N GLU A 249 71.35 63.10 -82.41
CA GLU A 249 70.94 61.69 -82.34
C GLU A 249 71.01 61.15 -80.90
N ALA A 250 72.03 61.56 -80.13
CA ALA A 250 72.16 61.21 -78.72
C ALA A 250 71.05 61.84 -77.85
N LEU A 251 70.61 63.07 -78.17
CA LEU A 251 69.50 63.73 -77.48
C LEU A 251 68.16 63.05 -77.76
N VAL A 252 67.91 62.63 -79.00
CA VAL A 252 66.68 61.88 -79.35
C VAL A 252 66.67 60.48 -78.71
N ALA A 253 67.83 59.82 -78.62
CA ALA A 253 67.94 58.56 -77.89
C ALA A 253 67.68 58.75 -76.39
N LEU A 254 68.21 59.81 -75.78
CA LEU A 254 67.99 60.15 -74.38
C LEU A 254 66.53 60.50 -74.09
N GLU A 255 65.85 61.25 -74.97
CA GLU A 255 64.42 61.55 -74.87
C GLU A 255 63.58 60.27 -74.91
N GLY A 256 63.89 59.34 -75.82
CA GLY A 256 63.23 58.03 -75.88
C GLY A 256 63.47 57.15 -74.66
N GLU A 257 64.69 57.20 -74.08
CA GLU A 257 64.99 56.53 -72.81
C GLU A 257 64.23 57.17 -71.63
N MET A 258 64.07 58.49 -71.60
CA MET A 258 63.27 59.19 -70.60
C MET A 258 61.78 58.85 -70.69
N GLU A 259 61.21 58.83 -71.89
CA GLU A 259 59.82 58.40 -72.12
C GLU A 259 59.57 56.96 -71.68
N SER A 260 60.57 56.08 -71.85
CA SER A 260 60.51 54.69 -71.35
C SER A 260 60.66 54.59 -69.83
N LEU A 261 61.37 55.52 -69.19
CA LEU A 261 61.66 55.50 -67.75
C LEU A 261 60.48 55.98 -66.89
N TYR A 262 59.65 56.89 -67.40
CA TYR A 262 58.48 57.40 -66.67
C TYR A 262 57.47 56.35 -66.18
N PRO A 263 57.01 55.39 -67.01
CA PRO A 263 56.14 54.33 -66.52
C PRO A 263 56.85 53.40 -65.51
N GLU A 264 58.17 53.23 -65.60
CA GLU A 264 58.94 52.47 -64.61
C GLU A 264 59.02 53.22 -63.27
N ILE A 265 59.20 54.55 -63.30
CA ILE A 265 59.16 55.40 -62.10
C ILE A 265 57.78 55.31 -61.42
N ASP A 266 56.69 55.31 -62.18
CA ASP A 266 55.33 55.16 -61.62
C ASP A 266 55.17 53.80 -60.91
N ILE A 267 55.59 52.71 -61.55
CA ILE A 267 55.52 51.36 -60.97
C ILE A 267 56.42 51.24 -59.73
N LEU A 268 57.64 51.79 -59.79
CA LEU A 268 58.58 51.75 -58.66
C LEU A 268 58.10 52.61 -57.49
N ALA A 269 57.50 53.77 -57.75
CA ALA A 269 56.87 54.60 -56.73
C ALA A 269 55.69 53.86 -56.08
N GLU A 270 54.88 53.13 -56.85
CA GLU A 270 53.77 52.33 -56.33
C GLU A 270 54.27 51.20 -55.44
N VAL A 271 55.23 50.41 -55.93
CA VAL A 271 55.81 49.28 -55.20
C VAL A 271 56.50 49.76 -53.92
N SER A 272 57.29 50.83 -54.00
CA SER A 272 57.99 51.42 -52.85
C SER A 272 57.01 51.92 -51.79
N THR A 273 56.00 52.68 -52.20
CA THR A 273 54.99 53.24 -51.30
C THR A 273 54.17 52.14 -50.63
N LYS A 274 53.78 51.12 -51.41
CA LYS A 274 53.04 49.96 -50.92
C LYS A 274 53.85 49.15 -49.92
N GLN A 275 55.13 48.90 -50.20
CA GLN A 275 56.00 48.11 -49.34
C GLN A 275 56.40 48.86 -48.05
N GLN A 276 56.63 50.16 -48.14
CA GLN A 276 57.09 50.97 -47.00
C GLN A 276 55.95 51.37 -46.06
N PHE A 277 54.74 51.63 -46.59
CA PHE A 277 53.65 52.21 -45.81
C PHE A 277 52.38 51.35 -45.79
N SER A 278 51.86 50.97 -46.96
CA SER A 278 50.56 50.30 -47.03
C SER A 278 50.58 48.89 -46.43
N GLU A 279 51.59 48.08 -46.75
CA GLU A 279 51.69 46.69 -46.28
C GLU A 279 51.94 46.58 -44.77
N PRO A 280 52.86 47.35 -44.14
CA PRO A 280 53.03 47.34 -42.69
C PRO A 280 51.77 47.73 -41.93
N VAL A 281 51.02 48.74 -42.40
CA VAL A 281 49.76 49.17 -41.77
C VAL A 281 48.71 48.06 -41.86
N LEU A 282 48.58 47.39 -43.02
CA LEU A 282 47.66 46.27 -43.19
C LEU A 282 48.05 45.08 -42.30
N ARG A 283 49.35 44.79 -42.17
CA ARG A 283 49.86 43.70 -41.33
C ARG A 283 49.58 43.96 -39.84
N GLU A 284 49.81 45.19 -39.37
CA GLU A 284 49.53 45.57 -37.99
C GLU A 284 48.02 45.52 -37.70
N LEU A 285 47.20 45.98 -38.65
CA LEU A 285 45.74 45.89 -38.52
C LEU A 285 45.26 44.44 -38.46
N GLN A 286 45.79 43.55 -39.31
CA GLN A 286 45.50 42.12 -39.26
C GLN A 286 45.96 41.49 -37.94
N HIS A 287 47.12 41.89 -37.42
CA HIS A 287 47.63 41.43 -36.14
C HIS A 287 46.72 41.87 -34.98
N HIS A 288 46.36 43.15 -34.93
CA HIS A 288 45.43 43.71 -33.95
C HIS A 288 44.06 43.00 -34.01
N HIS A 289 43.52 42.80 -35.22
CA HIS A 289 42.28 42.05 -35.43
C HIS A 289 42.39 40.61 -34.92
N GLY A 290 43.49 39.92 -35.21
CA GLY A 290 43.77 38.59 -34.70
C GLY A 290 43.79 38.55 -33.17
N GLN A 291 44.45 39.51 -32.52
CA GLN A 291 44.49 39.63 -31.06
C GLN A 291 43.09 39.90 -30.47
N LEU A 292 42.34 40.84 -31.04
CA LEU A 292 41.00 41.18 -30.57
C LEU A 292 40.05 39.97 -30.70
N ARG A 293 40.15 39.24 -31.81
CA ARG A 293 39.38 38.01 -32.04
C ARG A 293 39.74 36.93 -31.03
N MET A 294 41.02 36.69 -30.76
CA MET A 294 41.45 35.72 -29.74
C MET A 294 40.99 36.13 -28.34
N ALA A 295 41.09 37.42 -27.98
CA ALA A 295 40.61 37.94 -26.71
C ALA A 295 39.09 37.81 -26.57
N SER A 296 38.34 38.10 -27.64
CA SER A 296 36.89 37.90 -27.71
C SER A 296 36.53 36.41 -27.56
N HIS A 297 37.24 35.51 -28.24
CA HIS A 297 36.99 34.08 -28.16
C HIS A 297 37.21 33.58 -26.73
N ASN A 298 38.33 33.92 -26.10
CA ASN A 298 38.62 33.53 -24.72
C ASN A 298 37.56 34.03 -23.72
N ARG A 299 37.02 35.25 -23.94
CA ARG A 299 35.92 35.78 -23.12
C ARG A 299 34.62 35.02 -23.34
N LEU A 300 34.30 34.67 -24.59
CA LEU A 300 33.12 33.89 -24.93
C LEU A 300 33.21 32.46 -24.37
N ASP A 301 34.38 31.82 -24.44
CA ASP A 301 34.62 30.51 -23.82
C ASP A 301 34.39 30.55 -22.31
N TYR A 302 34.93 31.58 -21.64
CA TYR A 302 34.70 31.77 -20.21
C TYR A 302 33.22 32.00 -19.87
N ILE A 303 32.50 32.78 -20.70
CA ILE A 303 31.05 32.97 -20.54
C ILE A 303 30.32 31.62 -20.71
N LEU A 304 30.69 30.84 -21.71
CA LEU A 304 30.10 29.52 -21.96
C LEU A 304 30.33 28.59 -20.77
N ASP A 305 31.56 28.50 -20.26
CA ASP A 305 31.91 27.66 -19.10
C ASP A 305 31.03 28.00 -17.89
N ILE A 306 30.89 29.28 -17.55
CA ILE A 306 30.04 29.71 -16.42
C ILE A 306 28.57 29.37 -16.67
N VAL A 307 28.05 29.64 -17.86
CA VAL A 307 26.65 29.32 -18.18
C VAL A 307 26.40 27.81 -18.11
N THR A 308 27.35 26.97 -18.54
CA THR A 308 27.24 25.52 -18.38
C THR A 308 27.29 25.08 -16.93
N GLU A 309 28.14 25.68 -16.10
CA GLU A 309 28.19 25.41 -14.66
C GLU A 309 26.85 25.79 -14.00
N MET A 310 26.30 26.96 -14.33
CA MET A 310 24.99 27.42 -13.86
C MET A 310 23.85 26.49 -14.31
N ALA A 311 23.90 25.95 -15.52
CA ALA A 311 22.92 24.98 -16.02
C ALA A 311 23.00 23.64 -15.26
N LEU A 312 24.19 23.07 -15.07
CA LEU A 312 24.39 21.85 -14.28
C LEU A 312 23.96 22.04 -12.82
N SER A 313 24.28 23.22 -12.28
CA SER A 313 23.88 23.71 -10.97
C SER A 313 22.36 23.66 -10.78
N THR A 314 21.61 24.23 -11.72
CA THR A 314 20.15 24.32 -11.66
C THR A 314 19.49 22.95 -11.90
N GLU A 315 20.05 22.12 -12.77
CA GLU A 315 19.59 20.74 -12.97
C GLU A 315 19.71 19.89 -11.70
N SER A 316 20.87 19.93 -11.03
CA SER A 316 21.10 19.22 -9.76
C SER A 316 20.09 19.62 -8.70
N LEU A 317 19.82 20.92 -8.57
CA LEU A 317 18.85 21.44 -7.61
C LEU A 317 17.42 21.05 -7.97
N THR A 318 17.07 21.03 -9.26
CA THR A 318 15.76 20.59 -9.75
C THR A 318 15.53 19.11 -9.44
N LYS A 319 16.55 18.26 -9.62
CA LYS A 319 16.50 16.85 -9.25
C LYS A 319 16.25 16.66 -7.75
N ALA A 320 17.00 17.38 -6.91
CA ALA A 320 16.81 17.32 -5.46
C ALA A 320 15.40 17.80 -5.02
N LEU A 321 14.86 18.83 -5.68
CA LEU A 321 13.49 19.29 -5.45
C LEU A 321 12.44 18.24 -5.83
N LYS A 322 12.65 17.55 -6.97
CA LYS A 322 11.75 16.48 -7.44
C LYS A 322 11.77 15.27 -6.51
N ASP A 323 12.96 14.85 -6.06
CA ASP A 323 13.10 13.75 -5.09
C ASP A 323 12.35 14.10 -3.80
N ARG A 324 12.49 15.35 -3.33
CA ARG A 324 11.75 15.84 -2.16
C ARG A 324 10.24 15.91 -2.38
N GLU A 325 9.79 16.39 -3.53
CA GLU A 325 8.37 16.41 -3.86
C GLU A 325 7.78 14.99 -3.82
N SER A 326 8.50 14.01 -4.37
CA SER A 326 8.10 12.60 -4.31
C SER A 326 8.02 12.08 -2.87
N PHE A 327 8.98 12.45 -2.00
CA PHE A 327 8.95 12.13 -0.58
C PHE A 327 7.77 12.78 0.15
N CYS A 328 7.47 14.06 -0.12
CA CYS A 328 6.32 14.74 0.45
C CYS A 328 5.01 14.08 0.01
N GLY A 329 4.88 13.74 -1.28
CA GLY A 329 3.71 13.04 -1.81
C GLY A 329 3.53 11.64 -1.20
N ALA A 330 4.62 10.91 -0.95
CA ALA A 330 4.59 9.63 -0.25
C ALA A 330 4.19 9.78 1.23
N LEU A 331 4.68 10.82 1.90
CA LEU A 331 4.31 11.11 3.29
C LEU A 331 2.84 11.52 3.40
N GLU A 332 2.33 12.31 2.46
CA GLU A 332 0.93 12.73 2.41
C GLU A 332 -0.01 11.56 2.08
N SER A 333 0.37 10.70 1.13
CA SER A 333 -0.39 9.50 0.81
C SER A 333 -0.43 8.56 2.03
N PHE A 334 0.71 8.32 2.69
CA PHE A 334 0.79 7.58 3.95
C PHE A 334 -0.07 8.22 5.06
N ALA A 335 -0.02 9.55 5.19
CA ALA A 335 -0.84 10.27 6.16
C ALA A 335 -2.35 10.13 5.87
N SER A 336 -2.74 10.07 4.59
CA SER A 336 -4.13 9.90 4.18
C SER A 336 -4.62 8.48 4.41
N THR A 337 -3.82 7.46 4.05
CA THR A 337 -4.16 6.04 4.25
C THR A 337 -4.23 5.70 5.74
N TYR A 338 -3.29 6.23 6.53
CA TYR A 338 -3.33 6.12 7.99
C TYR A 338 -4.61 6.72 8.56
N ARG A 339 -5.03 7.92 8.11
CA ARG A 339 -6.27 8.56 8.58
C ARG A 339 -7.53 7.78 8.20
N THR A 340 -7.58 7.18 7.01
CA THR A 340 -8.72 6.34 6.62
C THR A 340 -8.77 5.05 7.43
N GLU A 341 -7.62 4.40 7.66
CA GLU A 341 -7.55 3.14 8.39
C GLU A 341 -7.83 3.31 9.89
N ILE A 342 -7.28 4.35 10.54
CA ILE A 342 -7.60 4.68 11.93
C ILE A 342 -9.05 5.14 12.08
N GLY A 343 -9.56 5.92 11.13
CA GLY A 343 -10.95 6.40 11.13
C GLY A 343 -11.96 5.25 11.14
N ASP A 344 -11.68 4.20 10.36
CA ASP A 344 -12.51 2.99 10.29
C ASP A 344 -12.37 2.09 11.54
N GLN A 345 -11.17 1.98 12.13
CA GLN A 345 -10.95 1.15 13.33
C GLN A 345 -11.75 1.63 14.57
N PHE A 346 -11.94 2.94 14.74
CA PHE A 346 -12.76 3.48 15.84
C PHE A 346 -14.27 3.39 15.57
N LEU A 347 -14.69 3.37 14.30
CA LEU A 347 -16.09 3.18 13.92
C LEU A 347 -16.53 1.72 14.09
N GLU A 348 -15.71 0.74 13.69
CA GLU A 348 -15.98 -0.69 13.89
C GLU A 348 -15.98 -1.11 15.36
N GLN A 349 -15.10 -0.54 16.20
CA GLN A 349 -15.12 -0.83 17.63
C GLN A 349 -16.36 -0.27 18.35
N SER A 350 -16.99 0.78 17.81
CA SER A 350 -18.23 1.35 18.38
C SER A 350 -19.49 0.58 17.95
N SER A 351 -19.49 -0.06 16.77
CA SER A 351 -20.63 -0.81 16.23
C SER A 351 -20.67 -2.28 16.68
N ALA A 352 -19.53 -2.85 17.09
CA ALA A 352 -19.44 -4.24 17.56
C ALA A 352 -20.23 -4.55 18.86
N ARG A 353 -20.87 -3.55 19.49
CA ARG A 353 -21.78 -3.75 20.64
C ARG A 353 -23.25 -4.00 20.22
N ARG A 354 -23.62 -3.88 18.94
CA ARG A 354 -25.02 -4.06 18.50
C ARG A 354 -25.27 -5.04 17.35
N GLU A 355 -24.25 -5.74 16.86
CA GLU A 355 -24.40 -6.56 15.65
C GLU A 355 -24.19 -8.06 15.92
N THR A 356 -25.03 -8.63 16.78
CA THR A 356 -25.26 -10.10 16.84
C THR A 356 -26.74 -10.48 16.74
N LEU A 357 -27.61 -9.54 16.36
CA LEU A 357 -29.06 -9.79 16.23
C LEU A 357 -29.61 -9.15 14.95
N ARG A 358 -29.13 -9.54 13.76
CA ARG A 358 -29.95 -9.41 12.53
C ARG A 358 -29.36 -10.16 11.32
N ARG A 359 -29.93 -11.34 11.06
CA ARG A 359 -30.24 -11.99 9.77
C ARG A 359 -30.46 -13.47 10.10
N ARG A 360 -31.67 -14.02 10.04
CA ARG A 360 -32.46 -14.21 8.81
C ARG A 360 -33.94 -14.34 9.19
N SER A 361 -34.73 -13.35 8.81
CA SER A 361 -36.18 -13.44 8.73
C SER A 361 -36.52 -13.79 7.29
N THR A 362 -36.90 -15.03 7.05
CA THR A 362 -37.76 -15.42 5.93
C THR A 362 -38.91 -16.22 6.54
N GLN A 363 -40.11 -15.70 6.33
CA GLN A 363 -41.38 -16.17 6.84
C GLN A 363 -41.60 -17.67 6.56
N VAL A 364 -42.12 -18.40 7.55
CA VAL A 364 -42.94 -19.58 7.31
C VAL A 364 -44.19 -19.46 8.19
N VAL A 365 -45.34 -19.57 7.54
CA VAL A 365 -46.70 -19.53 8.07
C VAL A 365 -46.92 -20.66 9.09
N PRO A 366 -47.64 -20.44 10.21
CA PRO A 366 -47.99 -21.51 11.13
C PRO A 366 -49.25 -22.24 10.62
N THR A 367 -49.14 -23.55 10.37
CA THR A 367 -50.30 -24.46 10.33
C THR A 367 -50.33 -25.31 11.61
N PRO A 368 -51.51 -25.51 12.21
CA PRO A 368 -51.65 -26.26 13.46
C PRO A 368 -51.86 -27.74 13.14
N PHE A 369 -51.03 -28.62 13.69
CA PHE A 369 -51.38 -30.03 13.78
C PHE A 369 -50.98 -30.62 15.14
N SER A 370 -52.03 -31.05 15.82
CA SER A 370 -52.15 -32.15 16.78
C SER A 370 -51.15 -32.22 17.94
N GLU A 371 -51.57 -31.66 19.07
CA GLU A 371 -51.35 -32.29 20.36
C GLU A 371 -51.90 -33.72 20.32
N ASN A 372 -51.04 -34.70 20.60
CA ASN A 372 -51.34 -35.90 21.38
C ASN A 372 -50.09 -36.79 21.44
N HIS A 373 -49.37 -36.75 22.56
CA HIS A 373 -49.10 -37.91 23.44
C HIS A 373 -47.84 -37.69 24.30
N ILE A 374 -48.07 -37.73 25.62
CA ILE A 374 -47.24 -38.35 26.67
C ILE A 374 -45.86 -37.73 26.93
N ALA A 375 -45.81 -36.92 28.00
CA ALA A 375 -44.70 -36.74 28.95
C ALA A 375 -43.28 -37.10 28.44
N ALA A 376 -42.68 -36.27 27.59
CA ALA A 376 -41.28 -36.37 27.22
C ALA A 376 -40.45 -35.39 28.08
N HIS A 377 -39.40 -35.92 28.71
CA HIS A 377 -38.43 -35.20 29.53
C HIS A 377 -37.87 -33.94 28.83
N PRO A 378 -37.46 -32.90 29.58
CA PRO A 378 -36.86 -31.68 29.02
C PRO A 378 -35.66 -31.97 28.09
N GLU A 379 -34.96 -33.07 28.34
CA GLU A 379 -33.83 -33.54 27.53
C GLU A 379 -34.24 -33.87 26.08
N SER A 380 -35.39 -34.52 25.85
CA SER A 380 -35.89 -34.85 24.50
C SER A 380 -36.19 -33.60 23.68
N GLN A 381 -36.66 -32.53 24.33
CA GLN A 381 -36.95 -31.25 23.67
C GLN A 381 -35.66 -30.49 23.32
N THR A 382 -34.65 -30.55 24.20
CA THR A 382 -33.32 -29.97 23.89
C THR A 382 -32.62 -30.73 22.76
N LEU A 383 -32.70 -32.05 22.75
CA LEU A 383 -32.11 -32.90 21.71
C LEU A 383 -32.83 -32.68 20.36
N ALA A 384 -34.16 -32.60 20.35
CA ALA A 384 -34.93 -32.24 19.16
C ALA A 384 -34.55 -30.85 18.61
N SER A 385 -34.25 -29.88 19.48
CA SER A 385 -33.78 -28.55 19.06
C SER A 385 -32.37 -28.58 18.46
N LEU A 386 -31.47 -29.42 19.00
CA LEU A 386 -30.13 -29.62 18.48
C LEU A 386 -30.14 -30.32 17.13
N LEU A 387 -30.93 -31.38 16.98
CA LEU A 387 -31.12 -32.06 15.69
C LEU A 387 -31.69 -31.11 14.64
N ARG A 388 -32.67 -30.28 15.01
CA ARG A 388 -33.23 -29.26 14.11
C ARG A 388 -32.19 -28.24 13.65
N ARG A 389 -31.24 -27.88 14.52
CA ARG A 389 -30.12 -26.98 14.17
C ARG A 389 -29.14 -27.62 13.20
N VAL A 390 -29.03 -28.95 13.22
CA VAL A 390 -28.24 -29.76 12.27
C VAL A 390 -29.06 -30.09 11.00
N GLY A 391 -30.36 -29.77 10.97
CA GLY A 391 -31.26 -29.99 9.84
C GLY A 391 -31.97 -31.36 9.85
N LEU A 392 -31.93 -32.08 10.97
CA LEU A 392 -32.58 -33.38 11.16
C LEU A 392 -33.84 -33.23 12.04
N SER A 393 -34.86 -34.05 11.77
CA SER A 393 -36.04 -34.12 12.63
C SER A 393 -35.85 -35.19 13.70
N PHE A 394 -36.41 -34.97 14.88
CA PHE A 394 -36.37 -35.95 15.98
C PHE A 394 -37.04 -37.28 15.55
N GLU A 395 -38.09 -37.17 14.73
CA GLU A 395 -38.83 -38.29 14.16
C GLU A 395 -38.00 -39.17 13.23
N SER A 396 -37.19 -38.55 12.35
CA SER A 396 -36.37 -39.31 11.40
C SER A 396 -35.23 -40.07 12.06
N VAL A 397 -34.80 -39.66 13.26
CA VAL A 397 -33.69 -40.26 13.99
C VAL A 397 -34.14 -41.31 15.01
N PHE A 398 -35.30 -41.13 15.64
CA PHE A 398 -35.75 -41.98 16.75
C PHE A 398 -37.09 -42.71 16.53
N GLN A 399 -37.89 -42.34 15.51
CA GLN A 399 -39.18 -42.96 15.22
C GLN A 399 -39.24 -43.61 13.82
N SER A 400 -38.08 -43.88 13.21
CA SER A 400 -37.98 -44.63 11.96
C SER A 400 -38.50 -46.07 12.15
N GLU A 401 -39.46 -46.51 11.32
CA GLU A 401 -39.95 -47.89 11.32
C GLU A 401 -38.90 -48.90 10.84
N GLU A 402 -37.82 -48.44 10.18
CA GLU A 402 -36.67 -49.25 9.82
C GLU A 402 -35.61 -49.27 10.93
N GLU A 403 -35.16 -50.48 11.30
CA GLU A 403 -34.28 -50.79 12.44
C GLU A 403 -32.93 -50.04 12.43
N ASP A 404 -32.52 -49.50 11.27
CA ASP A 404 -31.26 -48.74 11.08
C ASP A 404 -31.46 -47.34 10.44
N GLY A 405 -32.72 -46.94 10.16
CA GLY A 405 -33.01 -45.72 9.39
C GLY A 405 -32.59 -44.42 10.09
N GLY A 406 -32.63 -44.39 11.43
CA GLY A 406 -32.17 -43.25 12.22
C GLY A 406 -30.65 -43.07 12.23
N VAL A 407 -29.90 -44.17 12.18
CA VAL A 407 -28.44 -44.16 12.09
C VAL A 407 -28.02 -43.74 10.68
N HIS A 408 -28.70 -44.23 9.65
CA HIS A 408 -28.51 -43.80 8.27
C HIS A 408 -28.77 -42.31 8.06
N ALA A 409 -29.86 -41.77 8.62
CA ALA A 409 -30.13 -40.33 8.54
C ALA A 409 -29.03 -39.47 9.20
N LEU A 410 -28.44 -39.95 10.30
CA LEU A 410 -27.32 -39.28 10.96
C LEU A 410 -26.00 -39.44 10.18
N SER A 411 -25.73 -40.61 9.60
CA SER A 411 -24.53 -40.84 8.77
C SER A 411 -24.58 -40.04 7.49
N ASP A 412 -25.73 -40.01 6.80
CA ASP A 412 -25.94 -39.28 5.56
C ASP A 412 -25.80 -37.78 5.81
N LYS A 413 -26.33 -37.28 6.94
CA LYS A 413 -26.17 -35.86 7.28
C LYS A 413 -24.73 -35.50 7.65
N ARG A 414 -24.02 -36.41 8.31
CA ARG A 414 -22.59 -36.24 8.60
C ARG A 414 -21.80 -36.20 7.30
N GLU A 415 -22.11 -37.08 6.35
CA GLU A 415 -21.45 -37.12 5.04
C GLU A 415 -21.74 -35.85 4.22
N ASP A 416 -23.00 -35.41 4.16
CA ASP A 416 -23.42 -34.14 3.56
C ASP A 416 -22.71 -32.93 4.18
N MET A 417 -22.55 -32.89 5.51
CA MET A 417 -21.81 -31.82 6.20
C MET A 417 -20.31 -31.85 5.88
N VAL A 418 -19.69 -33.03 5.82
CA VAL A 418 -18.28 -33.19 5.46
C VAL A 418 -18.06 -32.81 3.99
N GLU A 419 -18.98 -33.19 3.11
CA GLU A 419 -18.97 -32.82 1.69
C GLU A 419 -19.17 -31.31 1.51
N CYS A 420 -20.11 -30.70 2.23
CA CYS A 420 -20.29 -29.25 2.24
C CYS A 420 -19.01 -28.53 2.71
N LEU A 421 -18.37 -28.99 3.79
CA LEU A 421 -17.10 -28.41 4.27
C LEU A 421 -15.99 -28.56 3.23
N ARG A 422 -15.89 -29.71 2.57
CA ARG A 422 -14.94 -29.94 1.48
C ARG A 422 -15.21 -29.00 0.30
N ASN A 423 -16.48 -28.82 -0.07
CA ASN A 423 -16.90 -27.94 -1.15
C ASN A 423 -16.69 -26.46 -0.81
N TYR A 424 -16.88 -26.05 0.45
CA TYR A 424 -16.52 -24.70 0.92
C TYR A 424 -15.01 -24.49 0.92
N GLY A 425 -14.21 -25.48 1.28
CA GLY A 425 -12.75 -25.44 1.13
C GLY A 425 -12.34 -25.25 -0.33
N ILE A 426 -12.88 -26.07 -1.24
CA ILE A 426 -12.62 -25.95 -2.69
C ILE A 426 -13.10 -24.60 -3.24
N ALA A 427 -14.25 -24.09 -2.80
CA ALA A 427 -14.79 -22.81 -3.25
C ALA A 427 -14.00 -21.60 -2.69
N ALA A 428 -13.45 -21.70 -1.48
CA ALA A 428 -12.57 -20.68 -0.90
C ALA A 428 -11.17 -20.70 -1.53
N ASP A 429 -10.67 -21.89 -1.89
CA ASP A 429 -9.38 -22.06 -2.56
C ASP A 429 -9.46 -21.76 -4.06
N SER A 430 -10.63 -21.85 -4.68
CA SER A 430 -10.83 -21.56 -6.12
C SER A 430 -10.40 -20.14 -6.54
N PRO A 431 -10.80 -19.04 -5.86
CA PRO A 431 -10.31 -17.71 -6.20
C PRO A 431 -8.81 -17.55 -5.90
N LEU A 432 -8.31 -18.19 -4.83
CA LEU A 432 -6.87 -18.19 -4.50
C LEU A 432 -6.05 -18.86 -5.60
N ILE A 433 -6.52 -19.99 -6.13
CA ILE A 433 -5.89 -20.73 -7.23
C ILE A 433 -5.97 -19.93 -8.53
N ALA A 434 -7.10 -19.25 -8.80
CA ALA A 434 -7.24 -18.40 -9.98
C ALA A 434 -6.28 -17.19 -9.95
N GLU A 435 -6.15 -16.52 -8.79
CA GLU A 435 -5.18 -15.43 -8.64
C GLU A 435 -3.73 -15.92 -8.61
N ALA A 436 -3.45 -17.08 -8.00
CA ALA A 436 -2.12 -17.68 -8.02
C ALA A 436 -1.71 -18.12 -9.44
N LEU A 437 -2.63 -18.69 -10.22
CA LEU A 437 -2.40 -19.04 -11.63
C LEU A 437 -2.21 -17.79 -12.49
N SER A 438 -2.99 -16.74 -12.27
CA SER A 438 -2.82 -15.44 -12.95
C SER A 438 -1.47 -14.81 -12.62
N THR A 439 -1.07 -14.85 -11.35
CA THR A 439 0.21 -14.30 -10.89
C THR A 439 1.39 -15.11 -11.42
N ASP A 440 1.28 -16.44 -11.44
CA ASP A 440 2.30 -17.32 -11.99
C ASP A 440 2.37 -17.24 -13.53
N GLN A 441 1.24 -17.03 -14.22
CA GLN A 441 1.21 -16.74 -15.65
C GLN A 441 1.82 -15.36 -15.95
N ALA A 442 1.53 -14.34 -15.15
CA ALA A 442 2.16 -13.02 -15.26
C ALA A 442 3.65 -13.09 -14.96
N GLY A 443 4.07 -13.86 -13.94
CA GLY A 443 5.46 -14.12 -13.60
C GLY A 443 6.20 -14.89 -14.68
N ARG A 444 5.57 -15.91 -15.29
CA ARG A 444 6.09 -16.64 -16.45
C ARG A 444 6.12 -15.78 -17.69
N LEU A 445 5.16 -14.88 -17.91
CA LEU A 445 5.19 -13.92 -19.01
C LEU A 445 6.32 -12.90 -18.81
N LEU A 446 6.48 -12.34 -17.62
CA LEU A 446 7.58 -11.43 -17.28
C LEU A 446 8.93 -12.14 -17.39
N SER A 447 9.07 -13.35 -16.84
CA SER A 447 10.27 -14.19 -16.96
C SER A 447 10.54 -14.54 -18.42
N SER A 448 9.52 -14.89 -19.19
CA SER A 448 9.65 -15.16 -20.63
C SER A 448 9.96 -13.90 -21.41
N SER A 449 9.46 -12.71 -21.05
CA SER A 449 9.84 -11.45 -21.70
C SER A 449 11.27 -11.03 -21.34
N LEU A 450 11.70 -11.33 -20.12
CA LEU A 450 13.04 -11.04 -19.61
C LEU A 450 14.08 -12.02 -20.18
N HIS A 451 13.67 -13.24 -20.54
CA HIS A 451 14.51 -14.27 -21.15
C HIS A 451 14.30 -14.50 -22.65
N ALA A 452 13.22 -13.99 -23.28
CA ALA A 452 12.98 -14.09 -24.72
C ALA A 452 13.90 -13.18 -25.55
N THR A 453 14.67 -12.31 -24.90
CA THR A 453 15.73 -11.51 -25.53
C THR A 453 17.12 -11.97 -25.07
N SER A 454 17.34 -13.28 -24.94
CA SER A 454 18.72 -13.80 -24.93
C SER A 454 19.25 -13.79 -26.36
N ASN A 455 19.72 -12.62 -26.81
CA ASN A 455 20.80 -12.38 -27.80
C ASN A 455 20.89 -10.92 -28.26
N SER A 456 20.14 -10.00 -27.66
CA SER A 456 20.28 -8.56 -27.90
C SER A 456 20.30 -7.82 -26.57
N GLU A 457 21.35 -7.03 -26.33
CA GLU A 457 21.42 -6.07 -25.23
C GLU A 457 20.11 -5.27 -25.18
N VAL A 458 19.36 -5.41 -24.10
CA VAL A 458 18.09 -4.70 -23.92
C VAL A 458 18.43 -3.28 -23.48
N SER A 459 18.58 -2.40 -24.46
CA SER A 459 18.46 -0.95 -24.26
C SER A 459 16.99 -0.61 -24.03
N LEU A 460 16.69 0.12 -22.96
CA LEU A 460 15.36 0.68 -22.64
C LEU A 460 14.97 1.85 -23.57
N SER A 461 15.64 2.01 -24.71
CA SER A 461 15.33 3.05 -25.69
C SER A 461 14.07 2.67 -26.46
N ASP A 462 13.14 3.61 -26.50
CA ASP A 462 11.95 3.52 -27.34
C ASP A 462 12.40 3.40 -28.81
N MET A 463 12.02 2.30 -29.47
CA MET A 463 12.43 1.98 -30.84
C MET A 463 12.08 3.09 -31.84
N ASP A 464 11.06 3.90 -31.56
CA ASP A 464 10.71 5.04 -32.40
C ASP A 464 11.67 6.22 -32.22
N HIS A 465 12.27 6.37 -31.04
CA HIS A 465 13.33 7.35 -30.81
C HIS A 465 14.64 6.91 -31.47
N ASP A 466 14.98 5.63 -31.41
CA ASP A 466 16.17 5.10 -32.10
C ASP A 466 16.01 5.14 -33.63
N ARG A 467 14.80 4.92 -34.16
CA ARG A 467 14.51 5.14 -35.58
C ARG A 467 14.63 6.59 -36.00
N LYS A 468 14.15 7.54 -35.18
CA LYS A 468 14.32 8.97 -35.43
C LYS A 468 15.78 9.39 -35.30
N LEU A 469 16.52 8.79 -34.38
CA LEU A 469 17.95 9.05 -34.19
C LEU A 469 18.75 8.56 -35.39
N THR A 470 18.48 7.34 -35.87
CA THR A 470 19.15 6.79 -37.06
C THR A 470 18.74 7.52 -38.35
N ASP A 471 17.49 7.95 -38.47
CA ASP A 471 17.07 8.82 -39.59
C ASP A 471 17.81 10.16 -39.55
N LEU A 472 17.89 10.79 -38.37
CA LEU A 472 18.61 12.05 -38.18
C LEU A 472 20.12 11.89 -38.41
N GLU A 473 20.72 10.78 -37.99
CA GLU A 473 22.12 10.43 -38.27
C GLU A 473 22.36 10.21 -39.76
N SER A 474 21.41 9.58 -40.47
CA SER A 474 21.49 9.45 -41.92
C SER A 474 21.40 10.80 -42.64
N GLN A 475 20.54 11.71 -42.16
CA GLN A 475 20.43 13.08 -42.67
C GLN A 475 21.70 13.89 -42.37
N LEU A 476 22.28 13.73 -41.19
CA LEU A 476 23.54 14.35 -40.81
C LEU A 476 24.70 13.82 -41.67
N GLY A 477 24.73 12.52 -41.95
CA GLY A 477 25.68 11.91 -42.87
C GLY A 477 25.53 12.40 -44.32
N LEU A 478 24.30 12.69 -44.77
CA LEU A 478 24.06 13.32 -46.07
C LEU A 478 24.54 14.78 -46.10
N ILE A 479 24.33 15.53 -45.02
CA ILE A 479 24.83 16.91 -44.88
C ILE A 479 26.36 16.91 -44.82
N GLN A 480 26.97 16.01 -44.04
CA GLN A 480 28.42 15.87 -43.97
C GLN A 480 29.02 15.52 -45.33
N LYS A 481 28.44 14.56 -46.06
CA LYS A 481 28.85 14.27 -47.44
C LYS A 481 28.61 15.44 -48.38
N GLY A 482 27.57 16.25 -48.14
CA GLY A 482 27.32 17.49 -48.87
C GLY A 482 28.42 18.53 -48.63
N ILE A 483 28.88 18.65 -47.38
CA ILE A 483 29.96 19.56 -46.97
C ILE A 483 31.31 19.05 -47.47
N GLU A 484 31.60 17.75 -47.40
CA GLU A 484 32.81 17.14 -47.95
C GLU A 484 32.87 17.20 -49.49
N ARG A 485 31.71 17.19 -50.16
CA ARG A 485 31.61 17.42 -51.61
C ARG A 485 31.58 18.90 -51.99
N LEU A 486 31.44 19.79 -51.01
CA LEU A 486 31.59 21.22 -51.24
C LEU A 486 33.08 21.49 -51.36
N ASP A 487 33.53 21.62 -52.62
CA ASP A 487 34.88 22.01 -52.95
C ASP A 487 35.13 23.44 -52.42
N LEU A 488 35.76 23.54 -51.24
CA LEU A 488 36.14 24.81 -50.61
C LEU A 488 37.07 25.63 -51.53
N ASP A 489 37.77 24.99 -52.47
CA ASP A 489 38.58 25.66 -53.49
C ASP A 489 37.73 26.27 -54.63
N ALA A 490 36.47 25.86 -54.80
CA ALA A 490 35.53 26.51 -55.73
C ALA A 490 34.99 27.82 -55.14
N VAL A 491 34.87 27.92 -53.81
CA VAL A 491 34.49 29.16 -53.10
C VAL A 491 35.69 30.13 -53.01
N TYR A 492 36.92 29.60 -52.93
CA TYR A 492 38.15 30.40 -53.02
C TYR A 492 38.58 30.76 -54.46
N ARG A 493 38.01 30.12 -55.48
CA ARG A 493 38.17 30.55 -56.87
C ARG A 493 37.40 31.86 -57.07
N ARG A 494 38.12 32.99 -56.95
CA ARG A 494 37.66 34.31 -57.40
C ARG A 494 36.96 34.15 -58.75
N ASP A 495 35.68 34.52 -58.79
CA ASP A 495 34.90 34.48 -60.02
C ASP A 495 35.50 35.51 -60.99
N LYS A 496 36.17 35.03 -62.04
CA LYS A 496 36.77 35.88 -63.09
C LYS A 496 35.76 36.81 -63.74
N ASN A 497 34.46 36.50 -63.63
CA ASN A 497 33.40 37.38 -64.10
C ASN A 497 33.15 38.55 -63.15
N GLN A 498 33.34 38.35 -61.84
CA GLN A 498 33.26 39.42 -60.84
C GLN A 498 34.46 40.39 -60.97
N GLU A 499 35.64 39.87 -61.30
CA GLU A 499 36.84 40.68 -61.60
C GLU A 499 36.65 41.49 -62.90
N LYS A 500 36.14 40.88 -63.98
CA LYS A 500 35.78 41.59 -65.23
C LYS A 500 34.63 42.60 -65.06
N PHE A 501 33.72 42.36 -64.12
CA PHE A 501 32.65 43.30 -63.80
C PHE A 501 33.18 44.50 -63.01
N MET A 502 34.10 44.25 -62.07
CA MET A 502 34.80 45.31 -61.32
C MET A 502 35.73 46.13 -62.23
N GLU A 503 36.43 45.52 -63.19
CA GLU A 503 37.24 46.23 -64.20
C GLU A 503 36.40 47.08 -65.17
N ARG A 504 35.14 46.72 -65.43
CA ARG A 504 34.24 47.52 -66.29
C ARG A 504 33.57 48.70 -65.58
N TRP A 505 33.67 48.73 -64.25
CA TRP A 505 33.07 49.75 -63.38
C TRP A 505 34.09 50.60 -62.63
N SER A 506 35.38 50.25 -62.72
CA SER A 506 36.49 51.20 -62.54
C SER A 506 36.74 51.95 -63.84
#